data_AF-A0A376TCK2-F1
#
_entry.id   AF-A0A376TCK2-F1
#
_cell.length_a   1.000
_cell.length_b   1.000
_cell.length_c   1.000
_cell.angle_alpha   90.00
_cell.angle_beta   90.00
_cell.angle_gamma   90.00
#
_symmetry.space_group_name_H-M   'P 1'
#
loop_
_entity.id
_entity.type
_entity.pdbx_description
1 polymer ?
#
loop_
_entity_poly.entity_id
_entity_poly.type
_entity_poly.pdbx_seq_one_letter_code
_entity_poly.pdbx_strand_id
1 'polypeptide(L)' 'MNGAAEYSVLNDGYQIVQMGGAANQTTLNNGVLQVYGAANDTTIKGGRLIVKKMGGRLCRYRKGRTTGG' A
#
# COMPACT_ATOMS: atom_id res chain seq x y z
N MET A 1 -18.99 1.34 3.11
CA MET A 1 -17.92 1.86 3.98
C MET A 1 -16.62 1.83 3.19
N ASN A 2 -16.01 2.99 2.94
CA ASN A 2 -14.67 3.09 2.35
C ASN A 2 -13.67 3.01 3.51
N GLY A 3 -13.20 1.82 3.85
CA GLY A 3 -12.25 1.64 4.95
C GLY A 3 -10.86 2.10 4.55
N ALA A 4 -10.27 3.04 5.30
CA ALA A 4 -8.87 3.42 5.13
C ALA A 4 -8.01 2.76 6.21
N ALA A 5 -6.89 2.19 5.80
CA ALA A 5 -5.82 1.76 6.70
C ALA A 5 -4.75 2.84 6.68
N GLU A 6 -4.57 3.54 7.79
CA GLU A 6 -3.64 4.67 7.90
C GLU A 6 -2.47 4.32 8.81
N TYR A 7 -1.28 4.85 8.50
CA TYR A 7 -0.08 4.72 9.33
C TYR A 7 0.33 3.28 9.70
N SER A 8 -0.06 2.31 8.86
CA SER A 8 0.27 0.91 9.13
C SER A 8 1.78 0.68 9.05
N VAL A 9 2.33 -0.08 9.99
CA VAL A 9 3.75 -0.51 9.96
C VAL A 9 3.77 -2.03 9.84
N LEU A 10 4.26 -2.55 8.71
CA LEU A 10 4.44 -3.98 8.50
C LEU A 10 5.91 -4.32 8.70
N ASN A 11 6.23 -4.96 9.83
CA ASN A 11 7.58 -5.41 10.14
C ASN A 11 7.89 -6.78 9.58
N ASP A 12 6.88 -7.64 9.51
CA ASP A 12 6.81 -8.93 8.82
C ASP A 12 5.31 -9.29 8.81
N GLY A 13 4.77 -9.77 7.68
CA GLY A 13 3.35 -10.12 7.60
C GLY A 13 2.67 -9.77 6.28
N TYR A 14 1.35 -9.92 6.26
CA TYR A 14 0.54 -9.74 5.07
C TYR A 14 -0.66 -8.84 5.35
N GLN A 15 -0.76 -7.71 4.64
CA GLN A 15 -1.89 -6.79 4.76
C GLN A 15 -2.66 -6.74 3.44
N ILE A 16 -3.98 -6.94 3.49
CA ILE A 16 -4.87 -6.80 2.34
C ILE A 16 -5.77 -5.59 2.55
N VAL A 17 -5.73 -4.65 1.61
CA VAL A 17 -6.72 -3.59 1.52
C VAL A 17 -7.71 -3.94 0.43
N GLN A 18 -8.97 -4.10 0.83
CA GLN A 18 -10.08 -4.51 -0.05
C GLN A 18 -10.51 -3.38 -0.99
N MET A 19 -11.35 -3.72 -1.97
CA MET A 19 -11.87 -2.75 -2.94
C MET A 19 -12.61 -1.61 -2.25
N GLY A 20 -12.40 -0.38 -2.76
CA GLY A 20 -12.92 0.84 -2.13
C GLY A 20 -12.15 1.28 -0.89
N GLY A 21 -11.18 0.50 -0.42
CA GLY A 21 -10.28 0.87 0.67
C GLY A 21 -9.00 1.55 0.19
N ALA A 22 -8.39 2.32 1.09
CA ALA A 22 -7.12 3.01 0.84
C ALA A 22 -6.08 2.65 1.91
N ALA A 23 -4.85 2.32 1.49
CA ALA A 23 -3.70 2.23 2.36
C ALA A 23 -2.95 3.57 2.33
N ASN A 24 -2.96 4.33 3.42
CA ASN A 24 -2.31 5.64 3.51
C ASN A 24 -1.10 5.57 4.45
N GLN A 25 0.01 6.17 4.05
CA GLN A 25 1.20 6.37 4.90
C GLN A 25 1.73 5.06 5.50
N THR A 26 1.62 3.96 4.75
CA THR A 26 2.06 2.64 5.22
C THR A 26 3.58 2.52 5.13
N THR A 27 4.22 2.05 6.19
CA THR A 27 5.65 1.70 6.20
C THR A 27 5.81 0.19 6.13
N LEU A 28 6.43 -0.31 5.06
CA LEU A 28 6.76 -1.72 4.86
C LEU A 28 8.25 -1.91 5.19
N ASN A 29 8.55 -2.44 6.37
CA ASN A 29 9.91 -2.81 6.76
C ASN A 29 10.26 -4.21 6.24
N ASN A 30 9.31 -5.15 6.26
CA ASN A 30 9.34 -6.44 5.55
C ASN A 30 7.91 -6.99 5.35
N GLY A 31 7.75 -8.06 4.55
CA GLY A 31 6.44 -8.68 4.28
C GLY A 31 5.75 -8.22 3.00
N VAL A 32 4.43 -8.32 2.91
CA VAL A 32 3.67 -7.98 1.69
C VAL A 32 2.42 -7.16 1.98
N LEU A 33 2.28 -6.04 1.27
CA LEU A 33 1.07 -5.23 1.25
C LEU A 33 0.37 -5.41 -0.09
N GLN A 34 -0.84 -5.97 -0.10
CA GLN A 34 -1.68 -6.14 -1.28
C GLN A 34 -2.90 -5.22 -1.22
N VAL A 35 -3.03 -4.34 -2.21
CA VAL A 35 -4.07 -3.31 -2.24
C VAL A 35 -4.90 -3.46 -3.50
N TYR A 36 -6.21 -3.69 -3.33
CA TYR A 36 -7.20 -3.74 -4.40
C TYR A 36 -7.92 -2.39 -4.62
N GLY A 37 -7.51 -1.35 -3.89
CA GLY A 37 -8.00 0.02 -4.01
C GLY A 37 -6.86 1.01 -4.27
N ALA A 38 -6.65 1.95 -3.36
CA ALA A 38 -5.59 2.96 -3.47
C ALA A 38 -4.47 2.73 -2.45
N ALA A 39 -3.21 2.88 -2.86
CA ALA A 39 -2.06 2.94 -1.96
C ALA A 39 -1.41 4.32 -2.10
N ASN A 40 -1.41 5.09 -1.02
CA ASN A 40 -0.89 6.45 -0.97
C ASN A 40 0.25 6.52 0.05
N ASP A 41 1.36 7.15 -0.34
CA ASP A 41 2.49 7.46 0.54
C ASP A 41 3.09 6.25 1.27
N THR A 42 3.15 5.11 0.57
CA THR A 42 3.75 3.90 1.10
C THR A 42 5.28 3.97 1.09
N THR A 43 5.92 3.94 2.25
CA THR A 43 7.38 3.83 2.38
C THR A 43 7.77 2.36 2.41
N ILE A 44 8.54 1.89 1.43
CA ILE A 44 9.01 0.49 1.39
C ILE A 44 10.50 0.49 1.71
N LYS A 45 10.84 0.01 2.90
CA LYS A 45 12.22 -0.26 3.33
C LYS A 45 12.61 -1.73 3.05
N GLY A 46 11.63 -2.64 3.01
CA GLY A 46 11.79 -4.04 2.63
C GLY A 46 10.45 -4.72 2.34
N GLY A 47 10.47 -5.91 1.72
CA GLY A 47 9.26 -6.65 1.33
C GLY A 47 8.70 -6.28 -0.06
N ARG A 48 7.39 -6.51 -0.27
CA ARG A 48 6.72 -6.30 -1.58
C ARG A 48 5.37 -5.60 -1.49
N LEU A 49 5.19 -4.53 -2.25
CA LEU A 49 3.89 -3.88 -2.47
C LEU A 49 3.26 -4.38 -3.78
N ILE A 50 2.00 -4.83 -3.71
CA ILE A 50 1.21 -5.27 -4.85
C ILE A 50 -0.05 -4.41 -4.94
N VAL A 51 -0.14 -3.55 -5.95
CA VAL A 51 -1.33 -2.72 -6.21
C VAL A 51 -2.10 -3.31 -7.38
N LYS A 52 -3.27 -3.89 -7.09
CA LYS A 52 -4.22 -4.42 -8.08
C LYS A 52 -5.22 -3.34 -8.43
N LYS A 53 -5.11 -2.82 -9.64
CA LYS A 53 -5.97 -1.76 -10.19
C LYS A 53 -7.09 -2.37 -11.03
N MET A 54 -8.32 -1.87 -10.88
CA MET A 54 -9.38 -2.15 -11.85
C MET A 54 -9.11 -1.37 -13.14
N GLY A 55 -9.17 -2.07 -14.27
CA GLY A 55 -9.01 -1.50 -15.60
C GLY A 55 -10.12 -0.50 -15.91
N GLY A 56 -9.86 0.78 -15.66
CA GLY A 56 -10.76 1.86 -16.00
C GLY A 56 -10.42 3.14 -15.25
N ARG A 57 -9.73 4.07 -15.93
CA ARG A 57 -9.40 5.44 -15.48
C ARG A 57 -8.59 5.56 -14.17
N LEU A 58 -7.28 5.75 -14.38
CA LEU A 58 -6.43 6.63 -13.58
C LEU A 58 -6.37 6.45 -12.03
N CYS A 59 -6.14 5.25 -11.50
CA CYS A 59 -5.43 5.15 -10.21
C CYS A 59 -4.04 5.80 -10.34
N ARG A 60 -3.87 6.94 -9.70
CA ARG A 60 -2.57 7.56 -9.46
C ARG A 60 -1.82 6.68 -8.47
N TYR A 61 -0.93 5.82 -8.95
CA TYR A 61 0.12 5.28 -8.10
C TYR A 61 1.10 6.42 -7.87
N ARG A 62 1.09 7.03 -6.68
CA ARG A 62 2.16 7.94 -6.27
C ARG A 62 3.24 7.06 -5.65
N LYS A 63 4.32 6.82 -6.40
CA LYS A 63 5.48 6.05 -5.93
C LYS A 63 5.93 6.62 -4.60
N GLY A 64 5.72 5.87 -3.51
CA GLY A 64 6.19 6.30 -2.20
C GLY A 64 7.71 6.23 -2.13
N ARG A 65 8.31 7.08 -1.29
CA ARG A 65 9.76 7.23 -1.19
C ARG A 65 10.39 5.90 -0.83
N THR A 66 11.31 5.45 -1.68
CA THR A 66 12.22 4.34 -1.39
C THR A 66 13.47 4.97 -0.78
N THR A 67 13.55 5.09 0.54
CA THR A 67 14.81 5.40 1.22
C THR A 67 15.54 4.09 1.45
N GLY A 68 16.39 3.72 0.49
CA GLY A 68 17.42 2.70 0.69
C GLY A 68 18.58 3.33 1.45
N GLY A 69 18.97 2.70 2.55
CA GLY A 69 20.26 2.86 3.21
C GLY A 69 21.02 1.54 3.09
#